data_AF-A0A256BBM9-F1
#
_entry.id   AF-A0A256BBM9-F1
#
_cell.length_a   1.000
_cell.length_b   1.000
_cell.length_c   1.000
_cell.angle_alpha   90.00
_cell.angle_beta   90.00
_cell.angle_gamma   90.00
#
_symmetry.space_group_name_H-M   'P 1'
#
loop_
_entity.id
_entity.type
_entity.pdbx_description
1 polymer ?
#
loop_
_entity_poly.entity_id
_entity_poly.type
_entity_poly.pdbx_seq_one_letter_code
_entity_poly.pdbx_strand_id
1 'polypeptide(L)'
;MNPDITTSRKAAKKTFGYISSSNLVIIAYATAFFPRVLMMLKFPSAVNFLHFAAVPFACAAVLIKAKSKDKKQLANSMALLGSLWLLLTISFASALLNDVGIINVILSFLMWTEPFLLILAIVSIPMSLEVFAQFRRWILGFAFFNVGFSLIQKFILKWDTCGCSPGGWGDGDAIKGVFINQGSGHVVSASVCATVGIYFYINAKDRPMWQRILVLLVGISNIIWSQANQVVVVMAGGFAILSLVNMKDLVKALSYLIGFIVFGIVFAWAIYNVPGLETFQTWIRPEIYGPEGEATKLKFSGIRFTLEHFHSPLNWWLGLGPGHTVDRLGGWMLKDFSDLLNPLGATRSPIGEQVWSFMGSSWLGGGSSFFAPFFGWAAIWGDLGFLGLGAYLYVCWITWSRICPDDLSKYLMLTVAINGLIFTQMQEPGYMLFIASLIGLRWQELRVLNVG
;
A
#
# COMPACT_ATOMS: atom_id res chain seq x y z
N MET A 1 19.26 -31.31 -61.59
CA MET A 1 19.83 -31.69 -60.28
C MET A 1 19.67 -30.50 -59.36
N ASN A 2 18.69 -30.58 -58.45
CA ASN A 2 18.42 -29.57 -57.43
C ASN A 2 19.05 -30.07 -56.13
N PRO A 3 19.97 -29.34 -55.48
CA PRO A 3 20.51 -29.78 -54.20
C PRO A 3 19.49 -29.47 -53.10
N ASP A 4 18.98 -30.53 -52.48
CA ASP A 4 18.12 -30.49 -51.30
C ASP A 4 18.84 -29.79 -50.14
N ILE A 5 18.39 -28.58 -49.82
CA ILE A 5 18.76 -27.86 -48.59
C ILE A 5 17.96 -28.48 -47.44
N THR A 6 18.51 -29.55 -46.86
CA THR A 6 18.02 -30.14 -45.62
C THR A 6 18.40 -29.24 -44.44
N THR A 7 17.52 -28.29 -44.11
CA THR A 7 17.61 -27.53 -42.86
C THR A 7 17.24 -28.43 -41.69
N SER A 8 18.24 -29.07 -41.08
CA SER A 8 18.07 -29.77 -39.80
C SER A 8 17.78 -28.73 -38.70
N ARG A 9 16.51 -28.43 -38.44
CA ARG A 9 16.08 -27.75 -37.21
C ARG A 9 16.38 -28.69 -36.04
N LYS A 10 17.54 -28.54 -35.42
CA LYS A 10 17.81 -29.09 -34.08
C LYS A 10 16.74 -28.52 -33.14
N ALA A 11 15.77 -29.35 -32.77
CA ALA A 11 14.82 -29.04 -31.74
C ALA A 11 15.59 -28.70 -30.46
N ALA A 12 15.57 -27.44 -30.05
CA ALA A 12 16.15 -26.99 -28.80
C ALA A 12 15.53 -27.83 -27.67
N LYS A 13 16.36 -28.59 -26.96
CA LYS A 13 15.96 -29.27 -25.72
C LYS A 13 15.35 -28.22 -24.81
N LYS A 14 14.03 -28.32 -24.55
CA LYS A 14 13.36 -27.57 -23.47
C LYS A 14 14.06 -27.97 -22.17
N THR A 15 14.95 -27.11 -21.69
CA THR A 15 15.55 -27.25 -20.36
C THR A 15 14.43 -27.22 -19.32
N PHE A 16 14.30 -28.30 -18.57
CA PHE A 16 13.36 -28.41 -17.46
C PHE A 16 13.53 -27.26 -16.46
N GLY A 17 12.42 -26.56 -16.17
CA GLY A 17 12.05 -26.18 -14.80
C GLY A 17 12.63 -24.93 -14.14
N TYR A 18 13.27 -23.97 -14.83
CA TYR A 18 13.63 -22.71 -14.17
C TYR A 18 12.42 -21.76 -14.10
N ILE A 19 11.93 -21.48 -12.87
CA ILE A 19 10.97 -20.40 -12.64
C ILE A 19 11.61 -19.09 -13.07
N SER A 20 10.96 -18.37 -13.99
CA SER A 20 11.46 -17.07 -14.46
C SER A 20 11.44 -16.03 -13.33
N SER A 21 12.33 -15.05 -13.42
CA SER A 21 12.38 -13.92 -12.48
C SER A 21 11.04 -13.18 -12.38
N SER A 22 10.32 -13.03 -13.49
CA SER A 22 8.98 -12.41 -13.50
C SER A 22 7.96 -13.23 -12.71
N ASN A 23 7.99 -14.56 -12.83
CA ASN A 23 7.09 -15.44 -12.09
C ASN A 23 7.38 -15.42 -10.59
N LEU A 24 8.65 -15.31 -10.18
CA LEU A 24 9.00 -15.15 -8.76
C LEU A 24 8.39 -13.87 -8.18
N VAL A 25 8.46 -12.75 -8.90
CA VAL A 25 7.86 -11.48 -8.48
C VAL A 25 6.33 -11.58 -8.40
N ILE A 26 5.68 -12.23 -9.38
CA ILE A 26 4.22 -12.45 -9.36
C ILE A 26 3.82 -13.30 -8.15
N ILE A 27 4.57 -14.37 -7.88
CA ILE A 27 4.33 -15.24 -6.71
C ILE A 27 4.51 -14.44 -5.42
N ALA A 28 5.60 -13.67 -5.28
CA ALA A 28 5.83 -12.84 -4.10
C ALA A 28 4.68 -11.86 -3.87
N TYR A 29 4.22 -11.16 -4.90
CA TYR A 29 3.03 -10.31 -4.81
C TYR A 29 1.77 -11.10 -4.38
N ALA A 30 1.53 -12.28 -4.95
CA ALA A 30 0.39 -13.13 -4.60
C ALA A 30 0.37 -13.54 -3.12
N THR A 31 1.54 -13.74 -2.50
CA THR A 31 1.63 -14.13 -1.08
C THR A 31 1.10 -13.06 -0.12
N ALA A 32 1.13 -11.78 -0.50
CA ALA A 32 0.51 -10.70 0.26
C ALA A 32 -0.94 -10.42 -0.15
N PHE A 33 -1.29 -10.69 -1.41
CA PHE A 33 -2.59 -10.34 -1.98
C PHE A 33 -3.70 -11.37 -1.66
N PHE A 34 -3.37 -12.66 -1.61
CA PHE A 34 -4.34 -13.75 -1.38
C PHE A 34 -4.25 -14.53 -0.05
N PRO A 35 -3.43 -14.17 0.97
CA PRO A 35 -3.25 -15.04 2.13
C PRO A 35 -4.55 -15.27 2.91
N ARG A 36 -5.43 -14.27 2.92
CA ARG A 36 -6.74 -14.34 3.61
C ARG A 36 -7.73 -15.26 2.92
N VAL A 37 -7.70 -15.35 1.60
CA VAL A 37 -8.52 -16.32 0.83
C VAL A 37 -8.09 -17.74 1.20
N LEU A 38 -6.79 -17.99 1.36
CA LEU A 38 -6.29 -19.30 1.81
C LEU A 38 -6.71 -19.61 3.24
N MET A 39 -6.71 -18.62 4.14
CA MET A 39 -7.21 -18.82 5.51
C MET A 39 -8.70 -19.18 5.54
N MET A 40 -9.51 -18.66 4.63
CA MET A 40 -10.91 -19.09 4.47
C MET A 40 -11.03 -20.59 4.15
N LEU A 41 -10.03 -21.14 3.49
CA LEU A 41 -9.90 -22.58 3.21
C LEU A 41 -9.24 -23.34 4.38
N LYS A 42 -9.19 -22.76 5.58
CA LYS A 42 -8.59 -23.30 6.81
C LYS A 42 -7.07 -23.46 6.78
N PHE A 43 -6.36 -22.73 5.92
CA PHE A 43 -4.90 -22.66 6.03
C PHE A 43 -4.47 -21.93 7.33
N PRO A 44 -3.32 -22.29 7.93
CA PRO A 44 -2.82 -21.63 9.13
C PRO A 44 -2.57 -20.13 8.93
N SER A 45 -2.75 -19.34 10.00
CA SER A 45 -2.53 -17.88 10.00
C SER A 45 -1.10 -17.47 9.65
N ALA A 46 -0.13 -18.39 9.80
CA ALA A 46 1.26 -18.20 9.39
C ALA A 46 1.41 -17.82 7.90
N VAL A 47 0.46 -18.20 7.04
CA VAL A 47 0.47 -17.82 5.62
C VAL A 47 0.42 -16.30 5.42
N ASN A 48 -0.14 -15.54 6.37
CA ASN A 48 -0.12 -14.07 6.32
C ASN A 48 1.29 -13.48 6.39
N PHE A 49 2.28 -14.22 6.88
CA PHE A 49 3.66 -13.76 7.01
C PHE A 49 4.54 -14.21 5.84
N LEU A 50 3.99 -14.99 4.90
CA LEU A 50 4.79 -15.56 3.82
C LEU A 50 5.43 -14.48 2.93
N HIS A 51 4.77 -13.33 2.79
CA HIS A 51 5.30 -12.22 2.00
C HIS A 51 6.61 -11.66 2.55
N PHE A 52 6.80 -11.64 3.88
CA PHE A 52 8.05 -11.22 4.53
C PHE A 52 9.26 -12.07 4.12
N ALA A 53 9.05 -13.31 3.68
CA ALA A 53 10.10 -14.14 3.11
C ALA A 53 10.12 -14.07 1.58
N ALA A 54 8.94 -14.14 0.94
CA ALA A 54 8.82 -14.26 -0.50
C ALA A 54 9.29 -13.00 -1.25
N VAL A 55 8.99 -11.80 -0.74
CA VAL A 55 9.37 -10.52 -1.38
C VAL A 55 10.89 -10.31 -1.33
N PRO A 56 11.57 -10.38 -0.17
CA PRO A 56 13.03 -10.28 -0.12
C PRO A 56 13.72 -11.38 -0.93
N PHE A 57 13.21 -12.62 -0.87
CA PHE A 57 13.76 -13.73 -1.66
C PHE A 57 13.66 -13.48 -3.16
N ALA A 58 12.49 -13.06 -3.66
CA ALA A 58 12.32 -12.72 -5.06
C ALA A 58 13.25 -11.57 -5.46
N CYS A 59 13.38 -10.53 -4.63
CA CYS A 59 14.29 -9.41 -4.86
C CYS A 59 15.75 -9.87 -4.96
N ALA A 60 16.24 -10.63 -3.98
CA ALA A 60 17.60 -11.16 -3.98
C ALA A 60 17.88 -12.07 -5.18
N ALA A 61 16.97 -13.01 -5.47
CA ALA A 61 17.09 -13.91 -6.61
C ALA A 61 17.14 -13.15 -7.94
N VAL A 62 16.34 -12.09 -8.08
CA VAL A 62 16.37 -11.20 -9.24
C VAL A 62 17.70 -10.47 -9.32
N LEU A 63 18.17 -9.83 -8.26
CA LEU A 63 19.42 -9.07 -8.26
C LEU A 63 20.63 -9.95 -8.62
N ILE A 64 20.66 -11.20 -8.15
CA ILE A 64 21.74 -12.15 -8.47
C ILE A 64 21.68 -12.61 -9.94
N LYS A 65 20.47 -12.85 -10.47
CA LYS A 65 20.28 -13.40 -11.82
C LYS A 65 20.23 -12.34 -12.92
N ALA A 66 19.76 -11.13 -12.60
CA ALA A 66 19.51 -10.08 -13.57
C ALA A 66 20.84 -9.46 -14.03
N LYS A 67 21.30 -9.89 -15.19
CA LYS A 67 22.46 -9.30 -15.87
C LYS A 67 22.03 -8.13 -16.76
N SER A 68 21.42 -7.10 -16.18
CA SER A 68 21.12 -5.90 -16.98
C SER A 68 22.41 -5.21 -17.42
N LYS A 69 22.50 -4.90 -18.70
CA LYS A 69 23.59 -4.09 -19.28
C LYS A 69 23.26 -2.59 -19.31
N ASP A 70 22.04 -2.21 -18.94
CA ASP A 70 21.60 -0.82 -18.93
C ASP A 70 22.15 -0.08 -17.70
N LYS A 71 23.03 0.89 -17.95
CA LYS A 71 23.66 1.72 -16.91
C LYS A 71 22.64 2.52 -16.09
N LYS A 72 21.55 3.00 -16.71
CA LYS A 72 20.50 3.77 -16.01
C LYS A 72 19.73 2.87 -15.05
N GLN A 73 19.32 1.69 -15.54
CA GLN A 73 18.66 0.68 -14.72
C GLN A 73 19.54 0.29 -13.51
N LEU A 74 20.82 0.01 -13.72
CA LEU A 74 21.76 -0.31 -12.66
C LEU A 74 21.90 0.84 -11.64
N ALA A 75 22.06 2.08 -12.11
CA ALA A 75 22.19 3.25 -11.24
C ALA A 75 20.93 3.47 -10.39
N ASN A 76 19.74 3.24 -10.96
CA ASN A 76 18.47 3.33 -10.24
C ASN A 76 18.35 2.23 -9.18
N SER A 77 18.66 0.97 -9.55
CA SER A 77 18.64 -0.15 -8.62
C SER A 77 19.62 0.03 -7.46
N MET A 78 20.85 0.50 -7.75
CA MET A 78 21.87 0.75 -6.72
C MET A 78 21.48 1.92 -5.80
N ALA A 79 20.89 2.99 -6.34
CA ALA A 79 20.43 4.10 -5.52
C ALA A 79 19.30 3.69 -4.56
N LEU A 80 18.35 2.88 -5.04
CA LEU A 80 17.27 2.36 -4.21
C LEU A 80 17.78 1.35 -3.17
N LEU A 81 18.70 0.45 -3.55
CA LEU A 81 19.31 -0.49 -2.60
C LEU A 81 20.11 0.25 -1.51
N GLY A 82 20.87 1.28 -1.88
CA GLY A 82 21.63 2.10 -0.95
C GLY A 82 20.75 2.86 0.04
N SER A 83 19.61 3.42 -0.40
CA SER A 83 18.67 4.10 0.50
C SER A 83 17.96 3.13 1.45
N LEU A 84 17.64 1.90 1.00
CA LEU A 84 17.12 0.84 1.86
C LEU A 84 18.14 0.40 2.92
N TRP A 85 19.42 0.30 2.55
CA TRP A 85 20.48 -0.04 3.48
C TRP A 85 20.72 1.06 4.54
N LEU A 86 20.62 2.33 4.14
CA LEU A 86 20.64 3.46 5.06
C LEU A 86 19.50 3.38 6.09
N LEU A 87 18.27 3.13 5.62
CA LEU A 87 17.11 2.98 6.52
C LEU A 87 17.31 1.80 7.49
N LEU A 88 17.79 0.66 7.00
CA LEU A 88 18.10 -0.51 7.84
C LEU A 88 19.13 -0.16 8.93
N THR A 89 20.18 0.57 8.56
CA THR A 89 21.22 0.99 9.51
C THR A 89 20.66 1.88 10.62
N ILE A 90 19.76 2.81 10.28
CA ILE A 90 19.08 3.66 11.25
C ILE A 90 18.13 2.83 12.13
N SER A 91 17.42 1.84 11.57
CA SER A 91 16.58 0.93 12.36
C SER A 91 17.38 0.11 13.36
N PHE A 92 18.59 -0.34 13.02
CA PHE A 92 19.50 -0.97 13.98
C PHE A 92 20.01 0.00 15.04
N ALA A 93 20.42 1.21 14.65
CA ALA A 93 20.88 2.22 15.62
C ALA A 93 19.77 2.60 16.62
N SER A 94 18.55 2.76 16.12
CA SER A 94 17.34 2.99 16.92
C SER A 94 17.06 1.83 17.88
N ALA A 95 17.16 0.59 17.41
CA ALA A 95 16.93 -0.58 18.25
C ALA A 95 18.01 -0.74 19.33
N LEU A 96 19.29 -0.50 18.99
CA LEU A 96 20.39 -0.54 19.95
C LEU A 96 20.27 0.52 21.03
N LEU A 97 19.77 1.72 20.69
CA LEU A 97 19.57 2.80 21.65
C LEU A 97 18.48 2.46 22.69
N ASN A 98 17.48 1.67 22.30
CA ASN A 98 16.27 1.42 23.10
C ASN A 98 16.10 -0.06 23.50
N ASP A 99 17.18 -0.86 23.45
CA ASP A 99 17.19 -2.29 23.80
C ASP A 99 16.10 -3.13 23.10
N VAL A 100 15.81 -2.79 21.85
CA VAL A 100 14.77 -3.45 21.05
C VAL A 100 15.29 -4.74 20.41
N GLY A 101 14.49 -5.79 20.49
CA GLY A 101 14.80 -7.10 19.91
C GLY A 101 15.03 -7.07 18.39
N ILE A 102 15.94 -7.91 17.91
CA ILE A 102 16.30 -7.97 16.48
C ILE A 102 15.11 -8.34 15.57
N ILE A 103 14.16 -9.12 16.08
CA ILE A 103 12.94 -9.49 15.35
C ILE A 103 12.09 -8.26 15.05
N ASN A 104 12.03 -7.30 15.97
CA ASN A 104 11.33 -6.05 15.72
C ASN A 104 11.97 -5.28 14.56
N VAL A 105 13.31 -5.20 14.54
CA VAL A 105 14.06 -4.54 13.45
C VAL A 105 13.71 -5.18 12.10
N ILE A 106 13.80 -6.52 12.02
CA ILE A 106 13.55 -7.25 10.78
C ILE A 106 12.11 -7.04 10.31
N LEU A 107 11.12 -7.25 11.18
CA LEU A 107 9.72 -7.16 10.80
C LEU A 107 9.31 -5.72 10.46
N SER A 108 9.66 -4.75 11.30
CA SER A 108 9.34 -3.35 11.04
C SER A 108 10.01 -2.87 9.75
N PHE A 109 11.30 -3.19 9.54
CA PHE A 109 11.99 -2.87 8.29
C PHE A 109 11.26 -3.44 7.08
N LEU A 110 10.88 -4.72 7.10
CA LEU A 110 10.15 -5.33 5.99
C LEU A 110 8.78 -4.70 5.78
N MET A 111 8.02 -4.42 6.84
CA MET A 111 6.71 -3.76 6.74
C MET A 111 6.78 -2.40 6.04
N TRP A 112 7.86 -1.64 6.24
CA TRP A 112 8.08 -0.36 5.57
C TRP A 112 8.69 -0.51 4.16
N THR A 113 9.49 -1.55 3.92
CA THR A 113 10.37 -1.62 2.74
C THR A 113 9.97 -2.63 1.67
N GLU A 114 9.08 -3.57 1.97
CA GLU A 114 8.54 -4.53 1.01
C GLU A 114 8.09 -3.94 -0.33
N PRO A 115 7.29 -2.85 -0.38
CA PRO A 115 6.92 -2.23 -1.67
C PRO A 115 8.14 -1.78 -2.47
N PHE A 116 9.18 -1.25 -1.80
CA PHE A 116 10.41 -0.80 -2.45
C PHE A 116 11.30 -1.97 -2.88
N LEU A 117 11.36 -3.06 -2.10
CA LEU A 117 12.03 -4.30 -2.50
C LEU A 117 11.37 -4.92 -3.73
N LEU A 118 10.03 -4.88 -3.81
CA LEU A 118 9.30 -5.35 -4.97
C LEU A 118 9.54 -4.46 -6.20
N ILE A 119 9.53 -3.13 -6.04
CA ILE A 119 9.93 -2.20 -7.10
C ILE A 119 11.35 -2.50 -7.58
N LEU A 120 12.30 -2.64 -6.65
CA LEU A 120 13.70 -2.96 -6.96
C LEU A 120 13.81 -4.25 -7.76
N ALA A 121 13.04 -5.28 -7.39
CA ALA A 121 12.96 -6.53 -8.14
C ALA A 121 12.42 -6.28 -9.56
N ILE A 122 11.26 -5.63 -9.70
CA ILE A 122 10.64 -5.38 -11.02
C ILE A 122 11.56 -4.57 -11.92
N VAL A 123 12.09 -3.46 -11.42
CA VAL A 123 12.96 -2.54 -12.17
C VAL A 123 14.26 -3.22 -12.57
N SER A 124 14.75 -4.21 -11.83
CA SER A 124 15.99 -4.94 -12.15
C SER A 124 15.81 -6.01 -13.23
N ILE A 125 14.59 -6.43 -13.57
CA ILE A 125 14.36 -7.45 -14.61
C ILE A 125 14.47 -6.82 -16.01
N PRO A 126 15.28 -7.35 -16.93
CA PRO A 126 15.18 -7.05 -18.35
C PRO A 126 14.02 -7.85 -18.96
N MET A 127 12.86 -7.23 -19.18
CA MET A 127 11.67 -7.90 -19.74
C MET A 127 11.62 -7.78 -21.27
N SER A 128 11.25 -8.86 -21.96
CA SER A 128 10.79 -8.80 -23.34
C SER A 128 9.31 -8.39 -23.39
N LEU A 129 8.78 -8.05 -24.58
CA LEU A 129 7.37 -7.72 -24.77
C LEU A 129 6.43 -8.84 -24.31
N GLU A 130 6.77 -10.11 -24.58
CA GLU A 130 5.94 -11.25 -24.20
C GLU A 130 5.90 -11.43 -22.68
N VAL A 131 7.06 -11.34 -22.02
CA VAL A 131 7.15 -11.45 -20.56
C VAL A 131 6.45 -10.27 -19.89
N PHE A 132 6.59 -9.06 -20.43
CA PHE A 132 5.88 -7.88 -19.96
C PHE A 132 4.35 -8.04 -20.08
N ALA A 133 3.86 -8.52 -21.23
CA ALA A 133 2.42 -8.74 -21.44
C ALA A 133 1.87 -9.81 -20.47
N GLN A 134 2.63 -10.86 -20.20
CA GLN A 134 2.27 -11.87 -19.20
C GLN A 134 2.25 -11.27 -17.79
N PHE A 135 3.27 -10.50 -17.41
CA PHE A 135 3.37 -9.84 -16.12
C PHE A 135 2.19 -8.88 -15.89
N ARG A 136 1.90 -8.01 -16.87
CA ARG A 136 0.72 -7.12 -16.87
C ARG A 136 -0.58 -7.88 -16.66
N ARG A 137 -0.76 -8.99 -17.38
CA ARG A 137 -1.97 -9.81 -17.30
C ARG A 137 -2.20 -10.36 -15.89
N TRP A 138 -1.15 -10.83 -15.21
CA TRP A 138 -1.26 -11.35 -13.86
C TRP A 138 -1.54 -10.27 -12.82
N ILE A 139 -0.80 -9.15 -12.84
CA ILE A 139 -1.00 -8.04 -11.89
C ILE A 139 -2.43 -7.48 -12.01
N LEU A 140 -2.88 -7.21 -13.24
CA LEU A 140 -4.24 -6.72 -13.48
C LEU A 140 -5.28 -7.83 -13.21
N GLY A 141 -4.98 -9.07 -13.54
CA GLY A 141 -5.86 -10.22 -13.30
C GLY A 141 -6.18 -10.41 -11.82
N PHE A 142 -5.19 -10.30 -10.94
CA PHE A 142 -5.41 -10.35 -9.49
C PHE A 142 -6.28 -9.19 -8.99
N ALA A 143 -6.05 -7.99 -9.52
CA ALA A 143 -6.82 -6.82 -9.13
C ALA A 143 -8.28 -6.89 -9.64
N PHE A 144 -8.50 -7.39 -10.86
CA PHE A 144 -9.85 -7.69 -11.36
C PHE A 144 -10.53 -8.83 -10.61
N PHE A 145 -9.77 -9.82 -10.15
CA PHE A 145 -10.30 -10.85 -9.26
C PHE A 145 -10.80 -10.23 -7.95
N ASN A 146 -10.07 -9.26 -7.36
CA ASN A 146 -10.53 -8.52 -6.18
C ASN A 146 -11.82 -7.72 -6.45
N VAL A 147 -11.90 -7.03 -7.59
CA VAL A 147 -13.12 -6.31 -8.01
C VAL A 147 -14.29 -7.28 -8.15
N GLY A 148 -14.10 -8.37 -8.89
CA GLY A 148 -15.13 -9.39 -9.10
C GLY A 148 -15.57 -10.04 -7.79
N PHE A 149 -14.63 -10.36 -6.90
CA PHE A 149 -14.96 -10.96 -5.61
C PHE A 149 -15.71 -9.97 -4.71
N SER A 150 -15.37 -8.70 -4.72
CA SER A 150 -16.12 -7.66 -4.00
C SER A 150 -17.56 -7.51 -4.52
N LEU A 151 -17.77 -7.62 -5.84
CA LEU A 151 -19.11 -7.62 -6.44
C LEU A 151 -19.92 -8.86 -6.01
N ILE A 152 -19.29 -10.04 -5.96
CA ILE A 152 -19.92 -11.26 -5.47
C ILE A 152 -20.34 -11.09 -4.00
N GLN A 153 -19.46 -10.55 -3.15
CA GLN A 153 -19.75 -10.29 -1.75
C GLN A 153 -20.96 -9.37 -1.56
N LYS A 154 -21.05 -8.30 -2.37
CA LYS A 154 -22.13 -7.32 -2.30
C LYS A 154 -23.46 -7.84 -2.87
N PHE A 155 -23.45 -8.35 -4.11
CA PHE A 155 -24.68 -8.61 -4.84
C PHE A 155 -25.20 -10.04 -4.72
N ILE A 156 -24.29 -11.02 -4.57
CA ILE A 156 -24.65 -12.44 -4.50
C ILE A 156 -24.76 -12.87 -3.04
N LEU A 157 -23.71 -12.63 -2.25
CA LEU A 157 -23.65 -13.09 -0.87
C LEU A 157 -24.33 -12.12 0.11
N LYS A 158 -24.54 -10.86 -0.30
CA LYS A 158 -25.20 -9.81 0.48
C LYS A 158 -24.60 -9.66 1.89
N TRP A 159 -23.29 -9.77 1.99
CA TRP A 159 -22.57 -9.79 3.27
C TRP A 159 -22.81 -8.56 4.14
N ASP A 160 -23.12 -7.43 3.52
CA ASP A 160 -23.45 -6.16 4.16
C ASP A 160 -24.86 -6.11 4.79
N THR A 161 -25.75 -7.05 4.45
CA THR A 161 -27.15 -7.05 4.93
C THR A 161 -27.56 -8.33 5.64
N CYS A 162 -26.95 -9.47 5.32
CA CYS A 162 -27.30 -10.77 5.91
C CYS A 162 -26.73 -11.00 7.32
N GLY A 163 -25.79 -10.16 7.80
CA GLY A 163 -25.02 -10.42 9.03
C GLY A 163 -24.15 -11.68 8.96
N CYS A 164 -23.97 -12.24 7.77
CA CYS A 164 -23.35 -13.54 7.51
C CYS A 164 -21.90 -13.42 7.01
N SER A 165 -21.28 -12.24 7.18
CA SER A 165 -19.90 -12.02 6.71
C SER A 165 -18.90 -12.81 7.57
N PRO A 166 -17.84 -13.39 6.95
CA PRO A 166 -16.74 -13.99 7.69
C PRO A 166 -16.15 -12.98 8.69
N GLY A 167 -16.09 -13.37 9.96
CA GLY A 167 -15.61 -12.53 11.05
C GLY A 167 -16.70 -11.78 11.82
N GLY A 168 -17.98 -11.99 11.50
CA GLY A 168 -19.10 -11.46 12.30
C GLY A 168 -19.35 -9.96 12.12
N TRP A 169 -18.82 -9.36 11.05
CA TRP A 169 -19.06 -7.96 10.73
C TRP A 169 -20.46 -7.86 10.12
N GLY A 170 -21.42 -7.32 10.88
CA GLY A 170 -22.59 -6.66 10.30
C GLY A 170 -22.12 -5.31 9.76
N ASP A 171 -22.77 -4.81 8.70
CA ASP A 171 -22.56 -3.48 8.08
C ASP A 171 -21.59 -3.46 6.88
N GLY A 172 -21.42 -2.27 6.28
CA GLY A 172 -20.75 -2.08 4.99
C GLY A 172 -19.25 -2.42 4.96
N ASP A 173 -18.61 -2.51 6.12
CA ASP A 173 -17.24 -3.02 6.26
C ASP A 173 -17.09 -4.48 5.83
N ALA A 174 -18.19 -5.21 5.65
CA ALA A 174 -18.19 -6.61 5.22
C ALA A 174 -17.67 -6.81 3.78
N ILE A 175 -17.69 -5.79 2.92
CA ILE A 175 -17.22 -5.91 1.53
C ILE A 175 -15.70 -5.67 1.47
N LYS A 176 -14.93 -6.76 1.49
CA LYS A 176 -13.45 -6.74 1.64
C LYS A 176 -12.68 -7.33 0.45
N GLY A 177 -13.37 -7.77 -0.61
CA GLY A 177 -12.72 -8.43 -1.73
C GLY A 177 -11.86 -9.61 -1.26
N VAL A 178 -10.59 -9.70 -1.68
CA VAL A 178 -9.67 -10.76 -1.23
C VAL A 178 -9.12 -10.56 0.18
N PHE A 179 -9.33 -9.38 0.78
CA PHE A 179 -8.78 -8.97 2.09
C PHE A 179 -9.74 -9.23 3.25
N ILE A 180 -10.49 -10.31 3.15
CA ILE A 180 -11.40 -10.81 4.19
C ILE A 180 -10.70 -11.06 5.54
N ASN A 181 -11.45 -11.01 6.64
CA ASN A 181 -10.93 -11.17 8.01
C ASN A 181 -9.76 -10.23 8.38
N GLN A 182 -9.62 -9.12 7.66
CA GLN A 182 -8.69 -8.05 7.97
C GLN A 182 -9.48 -6.82 8.46
N GLY A 183 -9.03 -6.16 9.53
CA GLY A 183 -9.70 -4.99 10.08
C GLY A 183 -9.87 -3.87 9.04
N SER A 184 -8.79 -3.52 8.36
CA SER A 184 -8.71 -2.53 7.28
C SER A 184 -9.08 -3.06 5.88
N GLY A 185 -9.55 -4.31 5.77
CA GLY A 185 -9.68 -5.00 4.48
C GLY A 185 -10.65 -4.34 3.49
N HIS A 186 -11.71 -3.70 3.99
CA HIS A 186 -12.67 -2.96 3.18
C HIS A 186 -11.99 -1.75 2.50
N VAL A 187 -11.16 -1.01 3.25
CA VAL A 187 -10.37 0.12 2.76
C VAL A 187 -9.35 -0.32 1.71
N VAL A 188 -8.62 -1.39 2.01
CA VAL A 188 -7.60 -1.95 1.12
C VAL A 188 -8.24 -2.39 -0.20
N SER A 189 -9.36 -3.13 -0.13
CA SER A 189 -10.09 -3.56 -1.31
C SER A 189 -10.60 -2.39 -2.15
N ALA A 190 -11.26 -1.42 -1.52
CA ALA A 190 -11.77 -0.24 -2.20
C ALA A 190 -10.65 0.58 -2.86
N SER A 191 -9.52 0.73 -2.18
CA SER A 191 -8.33 1.40 -2.72
C SER A 191 -7.79 0.68 -3.95
N VAL A 192 -7.71 -0.66 -3.92
CA VAL A 192 -7.31 -1.47 -5.09
C VAL A 192 -8.32 -1.31 -6.22
N CYS A 193 -9.62 -1.46 -5.96
CA CYS A 193 -10.69 -1.33 -6.95
C CYS A 193 -10.68 0.04 -7.65
N ALA A 194 -10.60 1.12 -6.88
CA ALA A 194 -10.59 2.47 -7.43
C ALA A 194 -9.30 2.77 -8.22
N THR A 195 -8.16 2.29 -7.71
CA THR A 195 -6.86 2.43 -8.40
C THR A 195 -6.84 1.67 -9.73
N VAL A 196 -7.36 0.43 -9.77
CA VAL A 196 -7.53 -0.32 -11.04
C VAL A 196 -8.46 0.43 -11.99
N GLY A 197 -9.56 0.99 -11.46
CA GLY A 197 -10.49 1.82 -12.22
C GLY A 197 -9.78 2.95 -12.96
N ILE A 198 -8.99 3.75 -12.23
CA ILE A 198 -8.18 4.83 -12.78
C ILE A 198 -7.14 4.30 -13.77
N TYR A 199 -6.37 3.29 -13.37
CA TYR A 199 -5.32 2.72 -14.20
C TYR A 199 -5.87 2.23 -15.56
N PHE A 200 -6.97 1.47 -15.52
CA PHE A 200 -7.61 0.92 -16.70
C PHE A 200 -8.21 2.03 -17.56
N TYR A 201 -8.86 3.02 -16.94
CA TYR A 201 -9.38 4.18 -17.65
C TYR A 201 -8.27 4.94 -18.37
N ILE A 202 -7.10 5.14 -17.77
CA ILE A 202 -6.00 5.89 -18.39
C ILE A 202 -5.28 5.05 -19.45
N ASN A 203 -4.90 3.81 -19.15
CA ASN A 203 -3.93 3.04 -19.94
C ASN A 203 -4.52 2.01 -20.92
N ALA A 204 -5.78 1.58 -20.77
CA ALA A 204 -6.38 0.60 -21.68
C ALA A 204 -6.92 1.27 -22.96
N LYS A 205 -6.06 2.00 -23.69
CA LYS A 205 -6.46 2.75 -24.91
C LYS A 205 -6.93 1.86 -26.06
N ASP A 206 -6.55 0.58 -26.04
CA ASP A 206 -7.00 -0.46 -26.95
C ASP A 206 -8.48 -0.85 -26.76
N ARG A 207 -9.11 -0.38 -25.67
CA ARG A 207 -10.49 -0.72 -25.31
C ARG A 207 -11.46 0.44 -25.59
N PRO A 208 -12.71 0.12 -25.99
CA PRO A 208 -13.76 1.12 -26.15
C PRO A 208 -13.96 1.97 -24.88
N MET A 209 -14.29 3.24 -25.07
CA MET A 209 -14.47 4.20 -23.97
C MET A 209 -15.51 3.73 -22.94
N TRP A 210 -16.60 3.09 -23.37
CA TRP A 210 -17.64 2.59 -22.47
C TRP A 210 -17.13 1.52 -21.50
N GLN A 211 -16.22 0.63 -21.93
CA GLN A 211 -15.62 -0.38 -21.05
C GLN A 211 -14.72 0.27 -19.99
N ARG A 212 -13.95 1.28 -20.42
CA ARG A 212 -13.06 2.04 -19.54
C ARG A 212 -13.86 2.80 -18.48
N ILE A 213 -14.95 3.46 -18.89
CA ILE A 213 -15.87 4.15 -17.98
C ILE A 213 -16.53 3.15 -17.03
N LEU A 214 -17.00 2.00 -17.53
CA LEU A 214 -17.65 0.98 -16.71
C LEU A 214 -16.71 0.48 -15.60
N VAL A 215 -15.47 0.12 -15.94
CA VAL A 215 -14.48 -0.34 -14.94
C VAL A 215 -14.16 0.77 -13.92
N LEU A 216 -14.07 2.03 -14.37
CA LEU A 216 -13.89 3.17 -13.46
C LEU A 216 -15.07 3.33 -12.49
N LEU A 217 -16.30 3.29 -13.00
CA LEU A 217 -17.52 3.43 -12.19
C LEU A 217 -17.69 2.26 -11.22
N VAL A 218 -17.38 1.03 -11.63
CA VAL A 218 -17.38 -0.14 -10.74
C VAL A 218 -16.31 0.01 -9.65
N GLY A 219 -15.11 0.44 -10.03
CA GLY A 219 -14.01 0.66 -9.09
C GLY A 219 -14.32 1.72 -8.03
N ILE A 220 -14.89 2.87 -8.44
CA ILE A 220 -15.28 3.95 -7.53
C ILE A 220 -16.51 3.57 -6.70
N SER A 221 -17.51 2.91 -7.29
CA SER A 221 -18.71 2.44 -6.56
C SER A 221 -18.36 1.50 -5.41
N ASN A 222 -17.25 0.76 -5.52
CA ASN A 222 -16.77 -0.10 -4.44
C ASN A 222 -16.47 0.68 -3.15
N ILE A 223 -16.09 1.95 -3.23
CA ILE A 223 -15.88 2.82 -2.07
C ILE A 223 -17.18 2.97 -1.27
N ILE A 224 -18.31 3.18 -1.95
CA ILE A 224 -19.62 3.32 -1.31
C ILE A 224 -20.06 1.99 -0.72
N TRP A 225 -19.92 0.89 -1.48
CA TRP A 225 -20.38 -0.43 -1.02
C TRP A 225 -19.60 -0.98 0.17
N SER A 226 -18.33 -0.58 0.30
CA SER A 226 -17.43 -0.99 1.39
C SER A 226 -17.33 0.03 2.52
N GLN A 227 -18.10 1.13 2.46
CA GLN A 227 -18.05 2.27 3.39
C GLN A 227 -16.64 2.84 3.59
N ALA A 228 -15.77 2.72 2.59
CA ALA A 228 -14.37 3.12 2.65
C ALA A 228 -14.14 4.61 2.31
N ASN A 229 -14.89 5.51 2.94
CA ASN A 229 -14.96 6.95 2.63
C ASN A 229 -13.59 7.65 2.52
N GLN A 230 -12.62 7.24 3.32
CA GLN A 230 -11.24 7.71 3.30
C GLN A 230 -10.54 7.55 1.96
N VAL A 231 -10.93 6.56 1.15
CA VAL A 231 -10.37 6.36 -0.18
C VAL A 231 -10.68 7.56 -1.08
N VAL A 232 -11.85 8.20 -0.93
CA VAL A 232 -12.17 9.44 -1.69
C VAL A 232 -11.18 10.55 -1.34
N VAL A 233 -10.91 10.76 -0.05
CA VAL A 233 -9.98 11.80 0.41
C VAL A 233 -8.56 11.51 -0.06
N VAL A 234 -8.13 10.25 -0.01
CA VAL A 234 -6.82 9.82 -0.51
C VAL A 234 -6.68 10.11 -2.00
N MET A 235 -7.68 9.72 -2.79
CA MET A 235 -7.66 9.90 -4.24
C MET A 235 -7.72 11.38 -4.64
N ALA A 236 -8.60 12.15 -3.99
CA ALA A 236 -8.77 13.58 -4.26
C ALA A 236 -7.54 14.38 -3.83
N GLY A 237 -7.00 14.10 -2.63
CA GLY A 237 -5.79 14.75 -2.15
C GLY A 237 -4.57 14.41 -3.01
N GLY A 238 -4.43 13.16 -3.46
CA GLY A 238 -3.33 12.75 -4.33
C GLY A 238 -3.37 13.50 -5.66
N PHE A 239 -4.58 13.69 -6.20
CA PHE A 239 -4.81 14.44 -7.42
C PHE A 239 -4.54 15.94 -7.22
N ALA A 240 -4.99 16.51 -6.10
CA ALA A 240 -4.76 17.91 -5.76
C ALA A 240 -3.26 18.20 -5.63
N ILE A 241 -2.51 17.40 -4.87
CA ILE A 241 -1.06 17.57 -4.71
C ILE A 241 -0.35 17.40 -6.06
N LEU A 242 -0.72 16.41 -6.87
CA LEU A 242 -0.13 16.24 -8.20
C LEU A 242 -0.38 17.46 -9.09
N SER A 243 -1.61 17.97 -9.07
CA SER A 243 -2.00 19.15 -9.84
C SER A 243 -1.17 20.37 -9.42
N LEU A 244 -0.95 20.55 -8.11
CA LEU A 244 -0.09 21.61 -7.56
C LEU A 244 1.38 21.44 -7.98
N VAL A 245 1.92 20.21 -7.93
CA VAL A 245 3.32 19.93 -8.31
C VAL A 245 3.57 20.17 -9.81
N ASN A 246 2.59 19.87 -10.65
CA ASN A 246 2.69 20.06 -12.11
C ASN A 246 2.27 21.47 -12.57
N MET A 247 1.87 22.32 -11.64
CA MET A 247 1.36 23.66 -11.93
C MET A 247 2.51 24.59 -12.30
N LYS A 248 2.54 25.03 -13.56
CA LYS A 248 3.46 26.09 -14.03
C LYS A 248 2.76 27.43 -14.22
N ASP A 249 1.44 27.43 -14.23
CA ASP A 249 0.59 28.55 -14.64
C ASP A 249 -0.36 28.92 -13.51
N LEU A 250 -0.23 30.16 -13.02
CA LEU A 250 -1.02 30.71 -11.92
C LEU A 250 -2.52 30.81 -12.27
N VAL A 251 -2.86 31.03 -13.54
CA VAL A 251 -4.27 31.13 -13.98
C VAL A 251 -4.93 29.76 -13.91
N LYS A 252 -4.23 28.71 -14.34
CA LYS A 252 -4.70 27.32 -14.19
C LYS A 252 -4.82 26.93 -12.72
N ALA A 253 -3.91 27.39 -11.88
CA ALA A 253 -3.97 27.22 -10.43
C ALA A 253 -5.28 27.75 -9.85
N LEU A 254 -5.62 29.00 -10.20
CA LEU A 254 -6.85 29.62 -9.74
C LEU A 254 -8.08 28.87 -10.26
N SER A 255 -8.07 28.40 -11.51
CA SER A 255 -9.18 27.61 -12.07
C SER A 255 -9.39 26.27 -11.35
N TYR A 256 -8.31 25.59 -10.97
CA TYR A 256 -8.40 24.34 -10.19
C TYR A 256 -8.85 24.59 -8.76
N LEU A 257 -8.38 25.67 -8.13
CA LEU A 257 -8.85 26.07 -6.79
C LEU A 257 -10.35 26.37 -6.81
N ILE A 258 -10.83 27.13 -7.79
CA ILE A 258 -12.27 27.39 -7.97
C ILE A 258 -13.03 26.07 -8.17
N GLY A 259 -12.54 25.20 -9.07
CA GLY A 259 -13.15 23.89 -9.31
C GLY A 259 -13.22 23.02 -8.05
N PHE A 260 -12.16 23.04 -7.23
CA PHE A 260 -12.10 22.32 -5.96
C PHE A 260 -13.08 22.88 -4.92
N ILE A 261 -13.18 24.20 -4.80
CA ILE A 261 -14.15 24.87 -3.91
C ILE A 261 -15.58 24.54 -4.33
N VAL A 262 -15.89 24.66 -5.62
CA VAL A 262 -17.21 24.32 -6.17
C VAL A 262 -17.53 22.85 -5.92
N PHE A 263 -16.59 21.94 -6.18
CA PHE A 263 -16.74 20.52 -5.88
C PHE A 263 -17.00 20.29 -4.39
N GLY A 264 -16.25 20.94 -3.50
CA GLY A 264 -16.42 20.84 -2.06
C GLY A 264 -17.81 21.29 -1.59
N ILE A 265 -18.32 22.40 -2.13
CA ILE A 265 -19.67 22.91 -1.82
C ILE A 265 -20.74 21.93 -2.32
N VAL A 266 -20.63 21.46 -3.57
CA VAL A 266 -21.58 20.51 -4.16
C VAL A 266 -21.56 19.18 -3.40
N PHE A 267 -20.37 18.71 -3.02
CA PHE A 267 -20.21 17.49 -2.26
C PHE A 267 -20.79 17.62 -0.84
N ALA A 268 -20.54 18.75 -0.16
CA ALA A 268 -21.15 19.03 1.14
C ALA A 268 -22.68 19.06 1.06
N TRP A 269 -23.25 19.70 0.03
CA TRP A 269 -24.68 19.64 -0.23
C TRP A 269 -25.16 18.20 -0.46
N ALA A 270 -24.41 17.42 -1.23
CA ALA A 270 -24.77 16.03 -1.55
C ALA A 270 -24.77 15.12 -0.30
N ILE A 271 -23.89 15.34 0.68
CA ILE A 271 -23.88 14.58 1.95
C ILE A 271 -25.22 14.66 2.70
N TYR A 272 -25.94 15.78 2.58
CA TYR A 272 -27.24 15.97 3.22
C TYR A 272 -28.43 15.55 2.36
N ASN A 273 -28.26 15.43 1.04
CA ASN A 273 -29.38 15.30 0.09
C ASN A 273 -29.34 14.02 -0.76
N VAL A 274 -28.21 13.32 -0.83
CA VAL A 274 -28.02 12.13 -1.67
C VAL A 274 -27.93 10.88 -0.81
N PRO A 275 -28.86 9.91 -0.99
CA PRO A 275 -28.78 8.62 -0.32
C PRO A 275 -27.47 7.89 -0.60
N GLY A 276 -26.83 7.39 0.46
CA GLY A 276 -25.53 6.70 0.41
C GLY A 276 -24.32 7.57 0.74
N LEU A 277 -24.48 8.89 0.87
CA LEU A 277 -23.42 9.79 1.35
C LEU A 277 -23.56 10.19 2.83
N GLU A 278 -24.57 9.68 3.54
CA GLU A 278 -24.81 10.02 4.95
C GLU A 278 -23.65 9.58 5.85
N THR A 279 -22.88 8.59 5.43
CA THR A 279 -21.69 8.09 6.13
C THR A 279 -20.58 9.16 6.27
N PHE A 280 -20.60 10.22 5.45
CA PHE A 280 -19.69 11.36 5.58
C PHE A 280 -20.16 12.40 6.63
N GLN A 281 -21.38 12.30 7.16
CA GLN A 281 -21.92 13.26 8.13
C GLN A 281 -21.11 13.30 9.43
N THR A 282 -20.44 12.20 9.81
CA THR A 282 -19.52 12.17 10.95
C THR A 282 -18.34 13.13 10.74
N TRP A 283 -17.89 13.32 9.50
CA TRP A 283 -16.69 14.09 9.19
C TRP A 283 -16.92 15.58 9.01
N ILE A 284 -18.15 16.00 8.73
CA ILE A 284 -18.45 17.43 8.48
C ILE A 284 -18.89 18.19 9.73
N ARG A 285 -18.75 17.59 10.91
CA ARG A 285 -19.05 18.18 12.22
C ARG A 285 -17.93 19.13 12.66
N PRO A 286 -18.10 20.47 12.63
CA PRO A 286 -16.99 21.38 12.95
C PRO A 286 -16.49 21.23 14.40
N GLU A 287 -17.37 20.85 15.33
CA GLU A 287 -17.10 20.74 16.76
C GLU A 287 -16.03 19.69 17.13
N ILE A 288 -15.80 18.67 16.28
CA ILE A 288 -14.81 17.63 16.59
C ILE A 288 -13.37 18.05 16.26
N TYR A 289 -13.17 19.13 15.51
CA TYR A 289 -11.86 19.54 14.97
C TYR A 289 -11.14 20.62 15.78
N GLY A 290 -11.77 21.19 16.81
CA GLY A 290 -11.09 22.14 17.69
C GLY A 290 -9.86 21.53 18.38
N PRO A 291 -8.97 22.33 19.00
CA PRO A 291 -7.82 21.81 19.77
C PRO A 291 -8.23 20.78 20.83
N GLU A 292 -9.39 21.03 21.47
CA GLU A 292 -10.01 20.14 22.46
C GLU A 292 -11.06 19.20 21.88
N GLY A 293 -11.25 19.23 20.56
CA GLY A 293 -12.21 18.42 19.84
C GLY A 293 -11.80 16.95 19.81
N GLU A 294 -12.80 16.06 19.78
CA GLU A 294 -12.60 14.62 19.86
C GLU A 294 -11.69 14.07 18.75
N ALA A 295 -11.83 14.57 17.52
CA ALA A 295 -11.02 14.11 16.39
C ALA A 295 -9.55 14.50 16.56
N THR A 296 -9.28 15.71 17.04
CA THR A 296 -7.91 16.19 17.32
C THR A 296 -7.28 15.37 18.43
N LYS A 297 -7.97 15.21 19.57
CA LYS A 297 -7.50 14.42 20.71
C LYS A 297 -7.22 12.97 20.32
N LEU A 298 -8.16 12.34 19.61
CA LEU A 298 -7.99 10.97 19.14
C LEU A 298 -6.82 10.86 18.17
N LYS A 299 -6.77 11.71 17.13
CA LYS A 299 -5.75 11.61 16.09
C LYS A 299 -4.34 11.76 16.62
N PHE A 300 -4.12 12.74 17.49
CA PHE A 300 -2.80 13.07 18.01
C PHE A 300 -2.43 12.29 19.28
N SER A 301 -3.33 11.48 19.83
CA SER A 301 -3.04 10.66 21.02
C SER A 301 -1.83 9.75 20.83
N GLY A 302 -1.67 9.14 19.65
CA GLY A 302 -0.51 8.30 19.34
C GLY A 302 0.83 9.03 19.45
N ILE A 303 0.91 10.28 18.98
CA ILE A 303 2.08 11.13 19.13
C ILE A 303 2.26 11.53 20.59
N ARG A 304 1.19 11.91 21.29
CA ARG A 304 1.25 12.32 22.70
C ARG A 304 1.81 11.20 23.59
N PHE A 305 1.26 9.99 23.50
CA PHE A 305 1.74 8.84 24.29
C PHE A 305 3.17 8.46 23.92
N THR A 306 3.56 8.61 22.65
CA THR A 306 4.95 8.41 22.23
C THR A 306 5.90 9.41 22.91
N LEU A 307 5.54 10.70 22.92
CA LEU A 307 6.33 11.75 23.56
C LEU A 307 6.47 11.55 25.08
N GLU A 308 5.45 11.01 25.75
CA GLU A 308 5.51 10.70 27.19
C GLU A 308 6.59 9.67 27.55
N HIS A 309 7.05 8.87 26.57
CA HIS A 309 8.09 7.85 26.74
C HIS A 309 9.46 8.30 26.17
N PHE A 310 9.58 9.55 25.67
CA PHE A 310 10.87 10.08 25.24
C PHE A 310 11.70 10.48 26.47
N HIS A 311 12.53 9.57 26.94
CA HIS A 311 13.38 9.77 28.13
C HIS A 311 14.76 10.35 27.81
N SER A 312 15.16 10.40 26.54
CA SER A 312 16.46 10.91 26.06
C SER A 312 16.29 11.87 24.89
N PRO A 313 17.11 12.94 24.77
CA PRO A 313 17.16 13.78 23.58
C PRO A 313 17.46 13.00 22.29
N LEU A 314 18.13 11.84 22.40
CA LEU A 314 18.39 10.96 21.26
C LEU A 314 17.11 10.32 20.69
N ASN A 315 16.04 10.19 21.49
CA ASN A 315 14.76 9.66 21.01
C ASN A 315 14.12 10.55 19.94
N TRP A 316 14.40 11.85 19.91
CA TRP A 316 13.96 12.71 18.80
C TRP A 316 14.59 12.32 17.46
N TRP A 317 15.84 11.86 17.48
CA TRP A 317 16.61 11.54 16.27
C TRP A 317 16.45 10.08 15.85
N LEU A 318 16.34 9.17 16.82
CA LEU A 318 16.34 7.73 16.60
C LEU A 318 15.06 7.02 17.08
N GLY A 319 14.10 7.73 17.66
CA GLY A 319 12.83 7.16 18.12
C GLY A 319 12.99 6.26 19.35
N LEU A 320 11.94 5.47 19.61
CA LEU A 320 11.86 4.50 20.71
C LEU A 320 12.19 3.07 20.28
N GLY A 321 12.55 2.87 19.01
CA GLY A 321 12.86 1.55 18.48
C GLY A 321 11.72 1.00 17.61
N PRO A 322 12.05 0.13 16.64
CA PRO A 322 11.05 -0.47 15.76
C PRO A 322 9.98 -1.26 16.52
N GLY A 323 8.70 -1.05 16.21
CA GLY A 323 7.59 -1.78 16.82
C GLY A 323 7.31 -1.40 18.27
N HIS A 324 7.81 -0.26 18.76
CA HIS A 324 7.57 0.22 20.13
C HIS A 324 6.59 1.40 20.21
N THR A 325 6.12 1.92 19.07
CA THR A 325 5.16 3.03 19.04
C THR A 325 3.81 2.64 18.41
N VAL A 326 3.33 3.42 17.44
CA VAL A 326 1.98 3.35 16.87
C VAL A 326 1.96 2.79 15.45
N ASP A 327 3.03 2.09 15.07
CA ASP A 327 3.06 1.30 13.86
C ASP A 327 2.21 0.03 14.01
N ARG A 328 1.97 -0.68 12.92
CA ARG A 328 1.18 -1.92 12.95
C ARG A 328 1.87 -3.03 13.77
N LEU A 329 3.21 -3.02 13.87
CA LEU A 329 3.96 -4.00 14.64
C LEU A 329 3.68 -3.84 16.15
N GLY A 330 3.93 -2.65 16.68
CA GLY A 330 3.72 -2.25 18.07
C GLY A 330 2.25 -2.09 18.44
N GLY A 331 1.43 -1.64 17.50
CA GLY A 331 0.01 -1.41 17.71
C GLY A 331 -0.76 -2.70 18.04
N TRP A 332 -0.53 -3.80 17.31
CA TRP A 332 -1.24 -5.06 17.60
C TRP A 332 -0.53 -6.33 17.13
N MET A 333 0.33 -6.31 16.10
CA MET A 333 0.92 -7.58 15.62
C MET A 333 1.77 -8.28 16.67
N LEU A 334 2.55 -7.55 17.46
CA LEU A 334 3.31 -8.17 18.54
C LEU A 334 2.39 -8.87 19.54
N LYS A 335 1.26 -8.24 19.89
CA LYS A 335 0.22 -8.79 20.79
C LYS A 335 -0.50 -10.00 20.19
N ASP A 336 -1.05 -9.86 19.00
CA ASP A 336 -1.88 -10.88 18.37
C ASP A 336 -1.09 -12.14 18.00
N PHE A 337 0.23 -11.99 17.80
CA PHE A 337 1.14 -13.07 17.44
C PHE A 337 2.22 -13.32 18.51
N SER A 338 1.91 -13.08 19.79
CA SER A 338 2.83 -13.34 20.94
C SER A 338 3.54 -14.68 20.83
N ASP A 339 2.74 -15.72 20.60
CA ASP A 339 3.18 -17.11 20.72
C ASP A 339 4.21 -17.46 19.64
N LEU A 340 4.19 -16.72 18.52
CA LEU A 340 5.16 -16.86 17.44
C LEU A 340 6.38 -15.95 17.63
N LEU A 341 6.16 -14.70 18.07
CA LEU A 341 7.19 -13.66 18.03
C LEU A 341 8.01 -13.55 19.31
N ASN A 342 7.41 -13.75 20.49
CA ASN A 342 8.12 -13.65 21.77
C ASN A 342 9.26 -14.69 21.88
N PRO A 343 9.09 -15.97 21.48
CA PRO A 343 10.18 -16.95 21.53
C PRO A 343 11.39 -16.59 20.64
N LEU A 344 11.18 -15.74 19.63
CA LEU A 344 12.23 -15.28 18.73
C LEU A 344 12.97 -14.04 19.27
N GLY A 345 12.58 -13.53 20.46
CA GLY A 345 13.18 -12.36 21.09
C GLY A 345 12.52 -11.04 20.69
N ALA A 346 11.25 -11.05 20.29
CA ALA A 346 10.50 -9.81 20.08
C ALA A 346 10.23 -9.10 21.42
N THR A 347 10.28 -7.78 21.40
CA THR A 347 10.10 -6.90 22.57
C THR A 347 8.88 -6.00 22.37
N ARG A 348 8.23 -5.55 23.44
CA ARG A 348 7.03 -4.71 23.39
C ARG A 348 7.17 -3.47 24.27
N SER A 349 6.41 -2.44 23.91
CA SER A 349 6.22 -1.20 24.65
C SER A 349 4.75 -1.05 25.08
N PRO A 350 4.46 -0.37 26.21
CA PRO A 350 3.10 -0.13 26.67
C PRO A 350 2.31 0.86 25.79
N ILE A 351 2.97 1.61 24.90
CA ILE A 351 2.35 2.69 24.10
C ILE A 351 1.15 2.16 23.29
N GLY A 352 1.30 1.02 22.61
CA GLY A 352 0.23 0.45 21.79
C GLY A 352 -1.04 0.19 22.61
N GLU A 353 -0.88 -0.36 23.82
CA GLU A 353 -2.01 -0.66 24.73
C GLU A 353 -2.67 0.61 25.26
N GLN A 354 -1.88 1.63 25.63
CA GLN A 354 -2.39 2.93 26.06
C GLN A 354 -3.21 3.61 24.96
N VAL A 355 -2.72 3.56 23.72
CA VAL A 355 -3.40 4.14 22.55
C VAL A 355 -4.71 3.37 22.25
N TRP A 356 -4.70 2.05 22.30
CA TRP A 356 -5.94 1.25 22.16
C TRP A 356 -6.95 1.55 23.27
N SER A 357 -6.49 1.68 24.51
CA SER A 357 -7.35 2.04 25.65
C SER A 357 -7.99 3.41 25.44
N PHE A 358 -7.20 4.41 25.02
CA PHE A 358 -7.71 5.74 24.70
C PHE A 358 -8.70 5.71 23.53
N MET A 359 -8.37 4.99 22.45
CA MET A 359 -9.26 4.85 21.31
C MET A 359 -10.59 4.16 21.67
N GLY A 360 -10.56 3.14 22.54
CA GLY A 360 -11.76 2.48 23.03
C GLY A 360 -12.65 3.36 23.91
N SER A 361 -12.10 4.43 24.49
CA SER A 361 -12.88 5.43 25.24
C SER A 361 -13.54 6.49 24.35
N SER A 362 -13.13 6.58 23.08
CA SER A 362 -13.62 7.55 22.11
C SER A 362 -14.76 6.99 21.26
N TRP A 363 -15.85 7.74 21.12
CA TRP A 363 -16.92 7.36 20.19
C TRP A 363 -16.48 7.41 18.72
N LEU A 364 -15.42 8.17 18.39
CA LEU A 364 -14.83 8.20 17.05
C LEU A 364 -13.95 6.96 16.77
N GLY A 365 -13.45 6.29 17.81
CA GLY A 365 -12.56 5.13 17.67
C GLY A 365 -13.20 3.97 16.90
N GLY A 366 -14.48 3.71 17.14
CA GLY A 366 -15.28 2.75 16.36
C GLY A 366 -15.94 3.33 15.12
N GLY A 367 -15.95 4.67 14.96
CA GLY A 367 -16.70 5.35 13.92
C GLY A 367 -15.91 5.60 12.62
N SER A 368 -14.59 5.79 12.68
CA SER A 368 -13.80 5.98 11.47
C SER A 368 -12.30 5.75 11.63
N SER A 369 -11.72 4.94 10.75
CA SER A 369 -10.26 4.72 10.67
C SER A 369 -9.46 5.98 10.24
N PHE A 370 -10.13 7.00 9.71
CA PHE A 370 -9.50 8.28 9.36
C PHE A 370 -8.86 8.97 10.58
N PHE A 371 -9.56 8.95 11.71
CA PHE A 371 -9.11 9.56 12.95
C PHE A 371 -8.22 8.66 13.80
N ALA A 372 -7.97 7.41 13.36
CA ALA A 372 -7.19 6.47 14.14
C ALA A 372 -5.78 7.02 14.46
N PRO A 373 -5.33 6.88 15.72
CA PRO A 373 -4.01 7.35 16.17
C PRO A 373 -2.84 6.52 15.65
N PHE A 374 -3.11 5.29 15.17
CA PHE A 374 -2.14 4.43 14.53
C PHE A 374 -1.95 4.84 13.08
N PHE A 375 -1.09 5.82 12.78
CA PHE A 375 -0.87 6.24 11.39
C PHE A 375 0.61 6.31 10.99
N GLY A 376 0.85 6.06 9.70
CA GLY A 376 2.16 5.73 9.17
C GLY A 376 3.27 6.75 9.45
N TRP A 377 2.99 8.05 9.32
CA TRP A 377 4.00 9.08 9.55
C TRP A 377 4.40 9.21 11.02
N ALA A 378 3.44 9.14 11.94
CA ALA A 378 3.72 9.12 13.38
C ALA A 378 4.44 7.85 13.79
N ALA A 379 4.10 6.72 13.18
CA ALA A 379 4.76 5.44 13.41
C ALA A 379 6.24 5.46 13.01
N ILE A 380 6.59 5.92 11.80
CA ILE A 380 7.99 6.00 11.36
C ILE A 380 8.79 6.93 12.27
N TRP A 381 8.24 8.10 12.59
CA TRP A 381 8.91 9.06 13.48
C TRP A 381 9.02 8.54 14.93
N GLY A 382 7.98 7.90 15.45
CA GLY A 382 7.98 7.36 16.80
C GLY A 382 8.99 6.24 16.96
N ASP A 383 9.03 5.32 16.01
CA ASP A 383 9.95 4.18 16.04
C ASP A 383 11.39 4.59 15.73
N LEU A 384 11.61 5.44 14.71
CA LEU A 384 12.94 5.68 14.13
C LEU A 384 13.43 7.14 14.21
N GLY A 385 12.65 8.04 14.80
CA GLY A 385 12.97 9.46 14.94
C GLY A 385 13.04 10.22 13.62
N PHE A 386 13.55 11.45 13.67
CA PHE A 386 13.71 12.28 12.47
C PHE A 386 14.73 11.72 11.47
N LEU A 387 15.74 10.97 11.91
CA LEU A 387 16.69 10.32 11.00
C LEU A 387 16.00 9.23 10.19
N GLY A 388 15.19 8.39 10.84
CA GLY A 388 14.44 7.35 10.15
C GLY A 388 13.38 7.92 9.21
N LEU A 389 12.65 8.95 9.65
CA LEU A 389 11.69 9.66 8.79
C LEU A 389 12.40 10.26 7.56
N GLY A 390 13.55 10.92 7.75
CA GLY A 390 14.35 11.46 6.67
C GLY A 390 14.86 10.39 5.70
N ALA A 391 15.34 9.26 6.21
CA ALA A 391 15.79 8.14 5.39
C ALA A 391 14.64 7.49 4.60
N TYR A 392 13.46 7.33 5.22
CA TYR A 392 12.27 6.83 4.52
C TYR A 392 11.82 7.80 3.43
N LEU A 393 11.78 9.11 3.71
CA LEU A 393 11.49 10.14 2.70
C LEU A 393 12.53 10.14 1.58
N TYR A 394 13.80 9.84 1.88
CA TYR A 394 14.84 9.67 0.87
C TYR A 394 14.59 8.44 -0.04
N VAL A 395 14.16 7.30 0.51
CA VAL A 395 13.71 6.13 -0.28
C VAL A 395 12.55 6.51 -1.21
N CYS A 396 11.55 7.24 -0.68
CA CYS A 396 10.45 7.78 -1.47
C CYS A 396 10.94 8.73 -2.57
N TRP A 397 11.85 9.64 -2.26
CA TRP A 397 12.40 10.60 -3.21
C TRP A 397 13.14 9.92 -4.36
N ILE A 398 13.96 8.89 -4.07
CA ILE A 398 14.64 8.10 -5.11
C ILE A 398 13.61 7.41 -6.02
N THR A 399 12.56 6.82 -5.43
CA THR A 399 11.49 6.19 -6.20
C THR A 399 10.76 7.21 -7.08
N TRP A 400 10.38 8.37 -6.51
CA TRP A 400 9.72 9.46 -7.22
C TRP A 400 10.53 10.00 -8.39
N SER A 401 11.80 10.34 -8.13
CA SER A 401 12.64 11.05 -9.10
C SER A 401 13.24 10.15 -10.18
N ARG A 402 13.45 8.86 -9.88
CA ARG A 402 14.17 7.93 -10.77
C ARG A 402 13.32 6.79 -11.33
N ILE A 403 12.23 6.43 -10.66
CA ILE A 403 11.44 5.24 -10.99
C ILE A 403 10.04 5.62 -11.47
N CYS A 404 9.41 6.67 -10.93
CA CYS A 404 8.11 7.15 -11.41
C CYS A 404 8.26 7.99 -12.69
N PRO A 405 7.97 7.42 -13.87
CA PRO A 405 8.29 8.08 -15.13
C PRO A 405 7.21 9.05 -15.60
N ASP A 406 5.98 8.91 -15.07
CA ASP A 406 4.79 9.62 -15.51
C ASP A 406 3.93 10.11 -14.33
N ASP A 407 2.95 10.94 -14.66
CA ASP A 407 2.02 11.53 -13.70
C ASP A 407 1.17 10.49 -12.98
N LEU A 408 0.85 9.36 -13.63
CA LEU A 408 0.13 8.27 -12.99
C LEU A 408 0.97 7.64 -11.88
N SER A 409 2.23 7.31 -12.13
CA SER A 409 3.09 6.70 -11.10
C SER A 409 3.32 7.66 -9.92
N LYS A 410 3.46 8.95 -10.22
CA LYS A 410 3.52 10.02 -9.20
C LYS A 410 2.22 10.13 -8.41
N TYR A 411 1.06 10.10 -9.07
CA TYR A 411 -0.24 10.05 -8.42
C TYR A 411 -0.33 8.90 -7.41
N LEU A 412 0.07 7.68 -7.82
CA LEU A 412 0.05 6.50 -6.96
C LEU A 412 0.97 6.64 -5.73
N MET A 413 2.12 7.30 -5.88
CA MET A 413 2.98 7.61 -4.73
C MET A 413 2.34 8.64 -3.78
N LEU A 414 1.65 9.65 -4.31
CA LEU A 414 0.96 10.65 -3.50
C LEU A 414 -0.24 10.06 -2.74
N THR A 415 -0.96 9.11 -3.35
CA THR A 415 -2.03 8.39 -2.63
C THR A 415 -1.46 7.58 -1.46
N VAL A 416 -0.29 6.95 -1.62
CA VAL A 416 0.42 6.29 -0.51
C VAL A 416 0.82 7.29 0.56
N ALA A 417 1.32 8.46 0.18
CA ALA A 417 1.72 9.49 1.14
C ALA A 417 0.54 9.99 2.00
N ILE A 418 -0.65 10.16 1.41
CA ILE A 418 -1.86 10.56 2.14
C ILE A 418 -2.39 9.41 3.00
N ASN A 419 -2.33 8.18 2.51
CA ASN A 419 -2.62 7.00 3.33
C ASN A 419 -1.73 6.91 4.56
N GLY A 420 -0.54 7.51 4.56
CA GLY A 420 0.30 7.66 5.75
C GLY A 420 -0.31 8.46 6.89
N LEU A 421 -1.36 9.25 6.61
CA LEU A 421 -2.14 9.97 7.60
C LEU A 421 -3.39 9.20 8.02
N ILE A 422 -3.67 8.01 7.48
CA ILE A 422 -4.93 7.29 7.68
C ILE A 422 -4.65 5.86 8.08
N PHE A 423 -4.84 5.57 9.35
CA PHE A 423 -4.54 4.27 9.94
C PHE A 423 -3.14 3.72 9.50
N THR A 424 -2.89 2.43 9.65
CA THR A 424 -1.63 1.80 9.24
C THR A 424 -1.61 1.44 7.75
N GLN A 425 -2.29 2.20 6.89
CA GLN A 425 -2.46 1.84 5.47
C GLN A 425 -1.14 1.76 4.70
N MET A 426 -0.12 2.52 5.11
CA MET A 426 1.25 2.41 4.57
C MET A 426 1.95 1.09 4.91
N GLN A 427 1.44 0.32 5.87
CA GLN A 427 1.95 -0.99 6.28
C GLN A 427 0.96 -2.11 5.89
N GLU A 428 0.00 -1.84 5.01
CA GLU A 428 -0.90 -2.86 4.48
C GLU A 428 -0.32 -3.51 3.21
N PRO A 429 0.21 -4.73 3.29
CA PRO A 429 1.04 -5.30 2.23
C PRO A 429 0.25 -5.53 0.95
N GLY A 430 -1.03 -5.90 1.05
CA GLY A 430 -1.92 -6.06 -0.10
C GLY A 430 -2.04 -4.81 -0.97
N TYR A 431 -2.22 -3.64 -0.35
CA TYR A 431 -2.31 -2.36 -1.06
C TYR A 431 -0.93 -1.88 -1.51
N MET A 432 0.06 -1.89 -0.62
CA MET A 432 1.39 -1.34 -0.89
C MET A 432 2.12 -2.12 -1.99
N LEU A 433 2.07 -3.45 -1.98
CA LEU A 433 2.66 -4.27 -3.04
C LEU A 433 1.88 -4.15 -4.37
N PHE A 434 0.59 -3.90 -4.33
CA PHE A 434 -0.19 -3.62 -5.54
C PHE A 434 0.23 -2.30 -6.19
N ILE A 435 0.35 -1.22 -5.40
CA ILE A 435 0.84 0.08 -5.87
C ILE A 435 2.26 -0.03 -6.42
N ALA A 436 3.15 -0.70 -5.68
CA ALA A 436 4.52 -1.00 -6.11
C ALA A 436 4.55 -1.75 -7.45
N SER A 437 3.66 -2.73 -7.62
CA SER A 437 3.53 -3.50 -8.87
C SER A 437 3.06 -2.63 -10.04
N LEU A 438 2.12 -1.70 -9.83
CA LEU A 438 1.67 -0.78 -10.89
C LEU A 438 2.74 0.23 -11.30
N ILE A 439 3.49 0.78 -10.32
CA ILE A 439 4.62 1.68 -10.60
C ILE A 439 5.70 0.92 -11.39
N GLY A 440 6.08 -0.27 -10.93
CA GLY A 440 7.05 -1.11 -11.64
C GLY A 440 6.58 -1.53 -13.03
N LEU A 441 5.28 -1.80 -13.19
CA LEU A 441 4.66 -2.12 -14.48
C LEU A 441 4.75 -0.93 -15.44
N ARG A 442 4.43 0.29 -15.00
CA ARG A 442 4.53 1.51 -15.83
C ARG A 442 5.97 1.82 -16.22
N TRP A 443 6.92 1.59 -15.31
CA TRP A 443 8.34 1.72 -15.61
C TRP A 443 8.78 0.77 -16.74
N GLN A 444 8.39 -0.51 -16.66
CA GLN A 444 8.69 -1.50 -17.71
C GLN A 444 7.99 -1.18 -19.03
N GLU A 445 6.73 -0.73 -18.99
CA GLU A 445 5.94 -0.40 -20.19
C GLU A 445 6.65 0.65 -21.04
N LEU A 446 7.06 1.76 -20.43
CA LEU A 446 7.76 2.84 -21.16
C LEU A 446 9.13 2.40 -21.65
N ARG A 447 9.82 1.53 -20.91
CA ARG A 447 11.12 1.02 -21.36
C ARG A 447 10.97 0.09 -22.57
N VAL A 448 10.04 -0.86 -22.51
CA VAL A 448 9.91 -1.88 -23.55
C VAL A 448 9.26 -1.30 -24.81
N LEU A 449 8.32 -0.36 -24.67
CA LEU A 449 7.63 0.26 -25.81
C LEU A 449 8.42 1.40 -26.48
N ASN A 450 9.30 2.11 -25.76
CA ASN A 450 10.15 3.16 -26.37
C ASN A 450 11.46 2.63 -26.98
N VAL A 451 11.65 1.30 -27.01
CA VAL A 451 12.80 0.63 -27.65
C VAL A 451 12.39 -0.03 -28.99
N GLY A 452 11.12 0.10 -29.39
CA GLY A 452 10.66 -0.12 -30.77
C GLY A 452 10.52 1.21 -31.50
#